data_AF-D3PHG5-F1
#
_entry.id   AF-D3PHG5-F1
#
_cell.length_a   1.000
_cell.length_b   1.000
_cell.length_c   1.000
_cell.angle_alpha   90.00
_cell.angle_beta   90.00
_cell.angle_gamma   90.00
#
_symmetry.space_group_name_H-M   'P 1'
#
loop_
_entity.id
_entity.type
_entity.pdbx_description
1 polymer ?
#
loop_
_entity_poly.entity_id
_entity_poly.type
_entity_poly.pdbx_seq_one_letter_code
_entity_poly.pdbx_strand_id
1 'polypeptide(L)'
;MKKIAFILFIVKLFLALSQIDGLSTKASDCTVCEGCCDVSTSEPVCGEEGRQFLNECYAIHCAKVSIKCHAVCPCEKKCPNCPTIDVEAVCGRNNQTYQSKCLADCNSISVECQHACPCWG
;
A
#
# COMPACT_ATOMS: atom_id res chain seq x y z
N MET A 1 -61.31 25.81 24.67
CA MET A 1 -60.22 25.22 25.48
C MET A 1 -59.63 23.95 24.84
N LYS A 2 -60.42 22.92 24.51
CA LYS A 2 -59.92 21.65 23.93
C LYS A 2 -59.17 21.78 22.59
N LYS A 3 -59.59 22.69 21.69
CA LYS A 3 -58.92 22.93 20.39
C LYS A 3 -57.52 23.55 20.53
N ILE A 4 -57.32 24.43 21.53
CA ILE A 4 -56.02 25.07 21.80
C ILE A 4 -55.05 24.04 22.39
N ALA A 5 -55.52 23.20 23.31
CA ALA A 5 -54.71 22.10 23.86
C ALA A 5 -54.28 21.10 22.78
N PHE A 6 -55.15 20.82 21.81
CA PHE A 6 -54.83 19.96 20.67
C PHE A 6 -53.76 20.59 19.78
N ILE A 7 -53.90 21.87 19.41
CA ILE A 7 -52.89 22.59 18.61
C ILE A 7 -51.53 22.61 19.33
N LEU A 8 -51.51 22.87 20.64
CA LEU A 8 -50.28 22.85 21.44
C LEU A 8 -49.66 21.45 21.52
N PHE A 9 -50.47 20.39 21.51
CA PHE A 9 -49.99 19.00 21.43
C PHE A 9 -49.34 18.71 20.06
N ILE A 10 -49.95 19.16 18.97
CA ILE A 10 -49.42 18.94 17.62
C ILE A 10 -48.12 19.74 17.43
N VAL A 11 -48.06 20.98 17.91
CA VAL A 11 -46.85 21.81 17.87
C VAL A 11 -45.72 21.18 18.69
N LYS A 12 -46.00 20.65 19.88
CA LYS A 12 -45.00 19.91 20.68
C LYS A 12 -44.52 18.64 20.00
N LEU A 13 -45.41 17.92 19.31
CA LEU A 13 -45.07 16.73 18.54
C LEU A 13 -44.16 17.08 17.35
N PHE A 14 -44.47 18.15 16.61
CA PHE A 14 -43.63 18.64 15.51
C PHE A 14 -42.26 19.13 15.98
N LEU A 15 -42.19 19.87 17.09
CA LEU A 15 -40.92 20.34 17.67
C LEU A 15 -40.06 19.19 18.23
N ALA A 16 -40.66 18.09 18.64
CA ALA A 16 -39.95 16.88 19.07
C ALA A 16 -39.40 16.06 17.87
N LEU A 17 -40.11 16.08 16.74
CA LEU A 17 -39.68 15.40 15.51
C LEU A 17 -38.57 16.14 14.76
N SER A 18 -38.33 17.43 15.04
CA SER A 18 -37.21 18.20 14.47
C SER A 18 -35.88 18.01 15.22
N GLN A 19 -35.79 17.08 16.20
CA GLN A 19 -34.57 16.84 16.99
C GLN A 19 -33.84 15.54 16.62
N ILE A 20 -34.25 14.83 15.56
CA ILE A 20 -33.57 13.60 15.11
C ILE A 20 -32.39 13.86 14.15
N ASP A 21 -32.07 15.12 13.86
CA ASP A 21 -30.91 15.51 13.03
C ASP A 21 -29.63 15.47 13.87
N GLY A 22 -29.21 14.28 14.30
CA GLY A 22 -28.06 14.19 15.21
C GLY A 22 -27.34 12.86 15.36
N LEU A 23 -27.87 11.73 14.85
CA LEU A 23 -27.03 10.54 14.68
C LEU A 23 -26.26 10.67 13.37
N SER A 24 -25.24 11.53 13.39
CA SER A 24 -24.07 11.35 12.54
C SER A 24 -23.46 10.01 12.92
N THR A 25 -23.88 8.95 12.22
CA THR A 25 -23.01 7.78 12.04
C THR A 25 -21.81 8.28 11.28
N LYS A 26 -20.81 8.76 12.01
CA LYS A 26 -19.52 9.21 11.49
C LYS A 26 -18.78 7.97 10.98
N ALA A 27 -19.28 7.38 9.89
CA ALA A 27 -18.44 6.67 8.96
C ALA A 27 -17.49 7.74 8.44
N SER A 28 -16.25 7.72 8.92
CA SER A 28 -15.19 8.59 8.44
C SER A 28 -15.04 8.34 6.95
N ASP A 29 -15.65 9.20 6.14
CA ASP A 29 -15.39 9.25 4.73
C ASP A 29 -13.93 9.68 4.57
N CYS A 30 -13.06 8.73 4.22
CA CYS A 30 -11.63 8.98 4.00
C CYS A 30 -11.43 9.68 2.64
N THR A 31 -12.10 10.81 2.45
CA THR A 31 -11.93 11.69 1.28
C THR A 31 -10.69 12.58 1.43
N VAL A 32 -10.20 12.76 2.66
CA VAL A 32 -9.01 13.57 2.97
C VAL A 32 -7.98 12.73 3.71
N CYS A 33 -6.81 12.58 3.09
CA CYS A 33 -5.70 11.77 3.59
C CYS A 33 -5.18 12.17 4.96
N GLU A 34 -5.06 13.48 5.18
CA GLU A 34 -4.51 14.09 6.39
C GLU A 34 -5.33 13.79 7.66
N GLY A 35 -6.56 13.30 7.52
CA GLY A 35 -7.43 12.92 8.64
C GLY A 35 -7.64 11.41 8.80
N CYS A 36 -7.14 10.59 7.88
CA CYS A 36 -7.37 9.13 7.84
C CYS A 36 -6.09 8.34 8.12
N CYS A 37 -4.93 8.89 7.72
CA CYS A 37 -3.65 8.21 7.85
C CYS A 37 -2.75 8.96 8.84
N ASP A 38 -2.19 8.19 9.78
CA ASP A 38 -1.19 8.69 10.70
C ASP A 38 0.17 8.77 9.98
N VAL A 39 0.82 9.93 10.07
CA VAL A 39 2.17 10.16 9.53
C VAL A 39 3.27 9.64 10.46
N SER A 40 2.95 9.39 11.73
CA SER A 40 3.92 8.92 12.72
C SER A 40 4.30 7.45 12.53
N THR A 41 3.49 6.68 11.79
CA THR A 41 3.76 5.29 11.44
C THR A 41 4.58 5.22 10.15
N SER A 42 5.88 4.99 10.28
CA SER A 42 6.82 4.92 9.17
C SER A 42 7.14 3.46 8.77
N GLU A 43 6.12 2.73 8.33
CA GLU A 43 6.26 1.36 7.79
C GLU A 43 6.08 1.39 6.26
N PRO A 44 7.15 1.67 5.49
CA PRO A 44 7.05 1.92 4.07
C PRO A 44 6.51 0.71 3.30
N VAL A 45 5.71 1.00 2.28
CA VAL A 45 5.21 -0.01 1.35
C VAL A 45 5.45 0.42 -0.09
N CYS A 46 5.61 -0.57 -0.97
CA CYS A 46 5.79 -0.37 -2.40
C CYS A 46 4.54 -0.80 -3.15
N GLY A 47 3.98 0.08 -4.00
CA GLY A 47 2.84 -0.25 -4.85
C GLY A 47 3.20 -1.14 -6.05
N GLU A 48 2.19 -1.75 -6.68
CA GLU A 48 2.31 -2.56 -7.92
C GLU A 48 3.11 -1.85 -9.04
N GLU A 49 2.89 -0.55 -9.19
CA GLU A 49 3.54 0.33 -10.17
C GLU A 49 4.94 0.83 -9.75
N GLY A 50 5.49 0.33 -8.64
CA GLY A 50 6.82 0.73 -8.13
C GLY A 50 6.82 2.09 -7.43
N ARG A 51 5.66 2.63 -7.09
CA ARG A 51 5.51 3.88 -6.34
C ARG A 51 5.70 3.63 -4.83
N GLN A 52 6.53 4.46 -4.20
CA GLN A 52 6.77 4.44 -2.75
C GLN A 52 5.63 5.12 -1.98
N PHE A 53 5.18 4.49 -0.89
CA PHE A 53 4.26 5.09 0.07
C PHE A 53 4.85 5.07 1.49
N LEU A 54 4.51 6.08 2.29
CA LEU A 54 4.97 6.21 3.67
C LEU A 54 4.56 5.00 4.52
N ASN A 55 3.30 4.59 4.35
CA ASN A 55 2.73 3.40 4.96
C ASN A 55 1.54 2.88 4.14
N GLU A 56 1.02 1.73 4.56
CA GLU A 56 -0.12 1.04 3.95
C GLU A 56 -1.37 1.92 3.85
N CYS A 57 -1.65 2.76 4.86
CA CYS A 57 -2.82 3.63 4.83
C CYS A 57 -2.77 4.60 3.64
N TYR A 58 -1.62 5.24 3.41
CA TYR A 58 -1.45 6.15 2.27
C TYR A 58 -1.52 5.41 0.92
N ALA A 59 -1.11 4.15 0.84
CA ALA A 59 -1.27 3.37 -0.38
C ALA A 59 -2.75 3.05 -0.65
N ILE A 60 -3.46 2.49 0.33
CA ILE A 60 -4.80 1.95 0.16
C ILE A 60 -5.88 3.03 0.17
N HIS A 61 -5.87 3.92 1.16
CA HIS A 61 -6.97 4.87 1.37
C HIS A 61 -6.82 6.16 0.56
N CYS A 62 -5.58 6.59 0.33
CA CYS A 62 -5.29 7.83 -0.38
C CYS A 62 -5.07 7.64 -1.86
N ALA A 63 -4.12 6.78 -2.22
CA ALA A 63 -3.77 6.54 -3.61
C ALA A 63 -4.62 5.46 -4.26
N LYS A 64 -5.30 4.61 -3.47
CA LYS A 64 -6.08 3.47 -3.95
C LYS A 64 -5.24 2.52 -4.80
N VAL A 65 -4.00 2.29 -4.36
CA VAL A 65 -3.01 1.43 -5.01
C VAL A 65 -2.84 0.14 -4.21
N SER A 66 -2.79 -0.99 -4.91
CA SER A 66 -2.45 -2.28 -4.31
C SER A 66 -0.96 -2.34 -3.94
N ILE A 67 -0.67 -2.95 -2.79
CA ILE A 67 0.69 -3.10 -2.27
C ILE A 67 1.34 -4.35 -2.86
N LYS A 68 2.53 -4.18 -3.42
CA LYS A 68 3.38 -5.24 -3.95
C LYS A 68 4.28 -5.85 -2.88
N CYS A 69 4.81 -5.03 -1.97
CA CYS A 69 5.58 -5.49 -0.81
C CYS A 69 5.59 -4.45 0.31
N HIS A 70 5.70 -4.94 1.54
CA HIS A 70 5.90 -4.14 2.76
C HIS A 70 7.39 -3.82 2.96
N ALA A 71 7.94 -3.08 2.01
CA ALA A 71 9.31 -2.57 2.04
C ALA A 71 9.40 -1.30 1.19
N VAL A 72 10.57 -0.68 1.19
CA VAL A 72 10.88 0.37 0.22
C VAL A 72 10.89 -0.17 -1.21
N CYS A 73 10.50 0.65 -2.17
CA CYS A 73 10.62 0.34 -3.58
C CYS A 73 12.08 0.43 -4.06
N PRO A 74 12.44 -0.31 -5.13
CA PRO A 74 11.66 -1.40 -5.73
C PRO A 74 11.62 -2.63 -4.80
N CYS A 75 10.55 -3.42 -4.87
CA CYS A 75 10.47 -4.67 -4.13
C CYS A 75 11.63 -5.60 -4.50
N GLU A 76 12.46 -5.94 -3.53
CA GLU A 76 13.52 -6.92 -3.71
C GLU A 76 12.92 -8.27 -4.12
N LYS A 77 13.40 -8.80 -5.24
CA LYS A 77 13.02 -10.13 -5.69
C LYS A 77 13.71 -11.15 -4.78
N LYS A 78 12.92 -11.89 -3.99
CA LYS A 78 13.45 -12.98 -3.16
C LYS A 78 13.74 -14.19 -4.04
N CYS A 79 14.89 -14.82 -3.81
CA CYS A 79 15.32 -16.04 -4.48
C CYS A 79 15.44 -17.22 -3.48
N PRO A 80 14.31 -17.66 -2.87
CA PRO A 80 14.34 -18.63 -1.76
C PRO A 80 14.86 -20.02 -2.17
N ASN A 81 14.81 -20.35 -3.46
CA ASN A 81 15.26 -21.64 -3.99
C ASN A 81 16.73 -21.64 -4.41
N CYS A 82 17.46 -20.53 -4.22
CA CYS A 82 18.89 -20.48 -4.52
C CYS A 82 19.72 -20.88 -3.29
N PRO A 83 20.60 -21.89 -3.42
CA PRO A 83 21.46 -22.30 -2.33
C PRO A 83 22.48 -21.21 -1.99
N THR A 84 22.76 -21.01 -0.71
CA THR A 84 23.72 -20.00 -0.21
C THR A 84 25.18 -20.36 -0.46
N ILE A 85 25.47 -21.61 -0.82
CA ILE A 85 26.83 -22.12 -1.07
C ILE A 85 27.26 -21.97 -2.53
N ASP A 86 26.33 -21.76 -3.45
CA ASP A 86 26.62 -21.55 -4.86
C ASP A 86 26.96 -20.07 -5.05
N VAL A 87 28.25 -19.74 -5.01
CA VAL A 87 28.77 -18.36 -5.07
C VAL A 87 29.69 -18.13 -6.28
N GLU A 88 29.57 -18.97 -7.30
CA GLU A 88 30.26 -18.81 -8.57
C GLU A 88 29.65 -17.63 -9.34
N ALA A 89 30.24 -16.45 -9.16
CA ALA A 89 29.72 -15.23 -9.74
C ALA A 89 29.66 -15.29 -11.27
N VAL A 90 28.57 -14.79 -11.85
CA VAL A 90 28.32 -14.74 -13.29
C VAL A 90 27.96 -13.33 -13.75
N CYS A 91 28.21 -13.02 -15.01
CA CYS A 91 27.79 -11.77 -15.62
C CYS A 91 26.50 -11.99 -16.39
N GLY A 92 25.44 -11.26 -16.04
CA GLY A 92 24.20 -11.26 -16.80
C GLY A 92 24.28 -10.38 -18.05
N ARG A 93 23.45 -10.67 -19.07
CA ARG A 93 23.32 -9.83 -20.29
C ARG A 93 22.88 -8.38 -20.05
N ASN A 94 22.48 -8.07 -18.82
CA ASN A 94 22.19 -6.70 -18.37
C ASN A 94 23.44 -5.98 -17.81
N ASN A 95 24.64 -6.53 -18.01
CA ASN A 95 25.91 -6.04 -17.46
C ASN A 95 25.97 -5.95 -15.92
N GLN A 96 25.19 -6.79 -15.22
CA GLN A 96 25.25 -6.91 -13.76
C GLN A 96 25.86 -8.25 -13.33
N THR A 97 26.73 -8.19 -12.33
CA THR A 97 27.29 -9.39 -11.69
C THR A 97 26.28 -9.96 -10.70
N TYR A 98 25.94 -11.23 -10.87
CA TYR A 98 25.16 -12.01 -9.92
C TYR A 98 26.10 -12.94 -9.16
N GLN A 99 25.90 -13.11 -7.85
CA GLN A 99 26.77 -13.97 -7.04
C GLN A 99 26.70 -15.45 -7.46
N SER A 100 25.66 -15.84 -8.19
CA SER A 100 25.54 -17.18 -8.76
C SER A 100 24.64 -17.19 -9.98
N LYS A 101 24.77 -18.25 -10.80
CA LYS A 101 23.85 -18.50 -11.90
C LYS A 101 22.40 -18.59 -11.43
N CYS A 102 22.15 -19.24 -10.29
CA CYS A 102 20.79 -19.34 -9.75
C CYS A 102 20.18 -17.96 -9.48
N LEU A 103 20.95 -17.02 -8.93
CA LEU A 103 20.47 -15.67 -8.67
C LEU A 103 20.19 -14.89 -9.97
N ALA A 104 21.00 -15.09 -11.02
CA ALA A 104 20.72 -14.52 -12.34
C ALA A 104 19.41 -15.08 -12.92
N ASP A 105 19.25 -16.41 -12.91
CA ASP A 105 18.05 -17.10 -13.41
C ASP A 105 16.80 -16.70 -12.60
N CYS A 106 16.92 -16.60 -11.28
CA CYS A 106 15.86 -16.11 -10.39
C CYS A 106 15.44 -14.69 -10.77
N ASN A 107 16.38 -13.80 -11.11
CA ASN A 107 16.10 -12.47 -11.61
C ASN A 107 15.68 -12.43 -13.09
N SER A 108 15.53 -13.60 -13.72
CA SER A 108 15.14 -13.75 -15.13
C SER A 108 16.14 -13.10 -16.09
N ILE A 109 17.42 -13.11 -15.70
CA ILE A 109 18.54 -12.58 -16.48
C ILE A 109 19.37 -13.74 -17.00
N SER A 110 19.51 -13.82 -18.32
CA SER A 110 20.42 -14.80 -18.94
C SER A 110 21.88 -14.44 -18.68
N VAL A 111 22.69 -15.45 -18.37
CA VAL A 111 24.15 -15.32 -18.21
C VAL A 111 24.83 -15.10 -19.57
N GLU A 112 25.75 -14.15 -19.62
CA GLU A 112 26.61 -13.84 -20.76
C GLU A 112 27.98 -14.54 -20.64
N CYS A 113 28.63 -14.50 -19.47
CA CYS A 113 29.87 -15.23 -19.18
C CYS A 113 29.92 -15.77 -17.74
N GLN A 114 30.68 -16.84 -17.52
CA GLN A 114 30.78 -17.57 -16.24
C GLN A 114 31.77 -16.93 -15.24
N HIS A 115 31.84 -15.59 -15.24
CA HIS A 115 32.62 -14.80 -14.30
C HIS A 115 31.92 -13.46 -14.08
N ALA A 116 32.34 -12.68 -13.07
CA ALA A 116 31.81 -11.35 -12.84
C ALA A 116 31.98 -10.43 -14.07
N CYS A 117 31.04 -9.51 -14.27
CA CYS A 117 31.11 -8.53 -15.34
C CYS A 117 32.35 -7.62 -15.23
N PRO A 118 32.80 -7.02 -16.35
CA PRO A 118 32.29 -7.22 -17.72
C PRO A 118 32.85 -8.49 -18.38
N CYS A 119 32.17 -8.96 -19.43
CA CYS A 119 32.67 -10.06 -20.26
C CYS A 119 33.70 -9.52 -21.27
N TRP A 120 34.89 -10.12 -21.29
CA TRP A 120 35.91 -9.87 -22.29
C TRP A 120 36.25 -11.23 -22.91
N GLY A 121 35.62 -11.53 -24.05
CA GLY A 121 35.84 -12.79 -24.77
C GLY A 121 37.29 -13.01 -25.18
#